data_AF-A0A8J7LTN1-F1
#
_entry.id   AF-A0A8J7LTN1-F1
#
_cell.length_a   1.000
_cell.length_b   1.000
_cell.length_c   1.000
_cell.angle_alpha   90.00
_cell.angle_beta   90.00
_cell.angle_gamma   90.00
#
_symmetry.space_group_name_H-M   'P 1'
#
loop_
_entity.id
_entity.type
_entity.pdbx_description
1 polymer ?
#
loop_
_entity_poly.entity_id
_entity_poly.type
_entity_poly.pdbx_seq_one_letter_code
_entity_poly.pdbx_strand_id
1 'polypeptide(L)'
;GYHVPFAFGMAIFAYITLVVIRPVLLGGWHFGFPYGIWSHLDWVSNTGYQYLHFHYNPAHMLAVTFFFTTTLALALHGALVLSAVNPQKGGEVKTPEYEDTFFRDFVGYSVGTLGIHRVGLLLALNAGFWSAVCIIDGSANPDRYPEFDSWIGQDFASTLTVEGKPKAMEMLAAAR
;
A
#
# COMPACT_ATOMS: atom_id res chain seq x y z
N GLY A 1 25.51 -6.41 -9.03
CA GLY A 1 25.14 -5.01 -9.31
C GLY A 1 24.59 -4.36 -8.05
N TYR A 2 24.42 -3.03 -8.04
CA TYR A 2 24.03 -2.22 -6.87
C TYR A 2 22.51 -2.12 -6.61
N HIS A 3 21.73 -3.09 -7.09
CA HIS A 3 20.26 -3.05 -6.98
C HIS A 3 19.77 -3.09 -5.53
N VAL A 4 20.41 -3.87 -4.66
CA VAL A 4 20.04 -3.99 -3.24
C VAL A 4 20.22 -2.68 -2.48
N PRO A 5 21.40 -2.01 -2.48
CA PRO A 5 21.54 -0.72 -1.79
C PRO A 5 20.66 0.37 -2.40
N PHE A 6 20.40 0.36 -3.71
CA PHE A 6 19.44 1.27 -4.33
C PHE A 6 18.02 1.04 -3.79
N ALA A 7 17.58 -0.22 -3.71
CA ALA A 7 16.28 -0.57 -3.16
C ALA A 7 16.15 -0.19 -1.68
N PHE A 8 17.20 -0.42 -0.89
CA PHE A 8 17.24 0.00 0.52
C PHE A 8 17.17 1.53 0.66
N GLY A 9 17.75 2.28 -0.28
CA GLY A 9 17.62 3.73 -0.37
C GLY A 9 16.17 4.23 -0.36
N MET A 10 15.21 3.47 -0.93
CA MET A 10 13.79 3.82 -0.89
C MET A 10 13.19 3.73 0.52
N ALA A 11 13.62 2.77 1.35
CA ALA A 11 13.17 2.69 2.74
C ALA A 11 13.73 3.87 3.56
N ILE A 12 15.00 4.23 3.34
CA ILE A 12 15.61 5.42 3.95
C ILE A 12 14.86 6.68 3.52
N PHE A 13 14.53 6.81 2.23
CA PHE A 13 13.75 7.93 1.71
C PHE A 13 12.39 8.07 2.39
N ALA A 14 11.66 6.97 2.60
CA ALA A 14 10.38 7.00 3.32
C ALA A 14 10.54 7.49 4.77
N TYR A 15 11.57 7.02 5.48
CA TYR A 15 11.87 7.49 6.84
C TYR A 15 12.23 8.99 6.86
N ILE A 16 13.13 9.44 5.99
CA ILE A 16 13.52 10.85 5.86
C ILE A 16 12.31 11.73 5.51
N THR A 17 11.37 11.22 4.72
CA THR A 17 10.14 11.95 4.40
C THR A 17 9.33 12.29 5.65
N LEU A 18 9.21 11.34 6.58
CA LEU A 18 8.44 11.50 7.82
C LEU A 18 9.11 12.42 8.85
N VAL A 19 10.43 12.32 9.01
CA VAL A 19 11.15 13.00 10.11
C VAL A 19 11.94 14.23 9.68
N VAL A 20 12.16 14.44 8.38
CA VAL A 20 12.87 15.61 7.84
C VAL A 20 12.00 16.41 6.88
N ILE A 21 11.58 15.82 5.76
CA ILE A 21 10.95 16.57 4.67
C ILE A 21 9.62 17.18 5.13
N ARG A 22 8.68 16.36 5.62
CA ARG A 22 7.38 16.85 6.10
C ARG A 22 7.51 17.85 7.26
N PRO A 23 8.31 17.60 8.31
CA PRO A 23 8.51 18.57 9.39
C PRO A 23 9.06 19.92 8.92
N VAL A 24 10.01 19.93 7.97
CA VAL A 24 10.53 21.17 7.37
C VAL A 24 9.43 21.90 6.58
N LEU A 25 8.65 21.18 5.77
CA LEU A 25 7.53 21.77 5.01
C LEU A 25 6.44 22.36 5.91
N LEU A 26 6.22 21.78 7.09
CA LEU A 26 5.24 22.25 8.08
C LEU A 26 5.83 23.25 9.08
N GLY A 27 7.13 23.55 9.02
CA GLY A 27 7.78 24.56 9.84
C GLY A 27 8.08 24.15 11.28
N GLY A 28 8.14 22.85 11.60
CA GLY A 28 8.42 22.39 12.96
C GLY A 28 8.77 20.91 13.10
N TRP A 29 9.83 20.60 13.85
CA TRP A 29 10.30 19.22 14.09
C TRP A 29 9.30 18.34 14.83
N HIS A 30 8.40 18.94 15.63
CA HIS A 30 7.36 18.21 16.37
C HIS A 30 6.33 17.50 15.48
N PHE A 31 6.33 17.77 14.17
CA PHE A 31 5.48 17.06 13.21
C PHE A 31 6.03 15.67 12.84
N GLY A 32 7.28 15.35 13.21
CA GLY A 32 7.83 14.01 13.10
C GLY A 32 7.21 13.05 14.12
N PHE A 33 7.28 11.76 13.85
CA PHE A 33 6.71 10.73 14.73
C PHE A 33 7.64 10.41 15.91
N PRO A 34 7.10 10.01 17.08
CA PRO A 34 7.89 9.64 18.25
C PRO A 34 8.44 8.21 18.15
N TYR A 35 9.61 7.96 18.74
CA TYR A 35 10.19 6.62 18.80
C TYR A 35 9.65 5.82 19.99
N GLY A 36 8.58 5.06 19.75
CA GLY A 36 8.02 4.10 20.70
C GLY A 36 7.01 3.17 20.05
N ILE A 37 6.90 1.93 20.55
CA ILE A 37 6.06 0.89 19.92
C ILE A 37 4.59 1.32 19.85
N TRP A 38 4.05 1.93 20.91
CA TRP A 38 2.65 2.38 20.91
C TRP A 38 2.51 3.84 20.47
N SER A 39 3.43 4.71 20.88
CA SER A 39 3.34 6.14 20.57
C SER A 39 3.45 6.48 19.09
N HIS A 40 4.16 5.67 18.28
CA HIS A 40 4.17 5.88 16.84
C HIS A 40 2.82 5.53 16.20
N LEU A 41 2.09 4.55 16.73
CA LEU A 41 0.74 4.20 16.25
C LEU A 41 -0.26 5.30 16.61
N ASP A 42 -0.15 5.88 17.81
CA ASP A 42 -0.94 7.05 18.20
C ASP A 42 -0.68 8.22 17.24
N TRP A 43 0.58 8.47 16.87
CA TRP A 43 0.94 9.48 15.89
C TRP A 43 0.34 9.19 14.50
N VAL A 44 0.40 7.94 14.03
CA VAL A 44 -0.20 7.54 12.74
C VAL A 44 -1.72 7.79 12.75
N SER A 45 -2.39 7.35 13.81
CA SER A 45 -3.84 7.54 13.99
C SER A 45 -4.22 9.01 13.97
N ASN A 46 -3.59 9.83 14.82
CA ASN A 46 -3.87 11.26 14.91
C ASN A 46 -3.56 12.00 13.61
N THR A 47 -2.44 11.67 12.94
CA THR A 47 -2.07 12.29 11.66
C THR A 47 -3.07 11.94 10.56
N GLY A 48 -3.59 10.71 10.54
CA GLY A 48 -4.63 10.31 9.57
C GLY A 48 -5.95 11.05 9.80
N TYR A 49 -6.40 11.15 11.05
CA TYR A 49 -7.67 11.81 11.39
C TYR A 49 -7.63 13.34 11.27
N GLN A 50 -6.45 13.98 11.24
CA GLN A 50 -6.31 15.40 10.88
C GLN A 50 -6.85 15.71 9.48
N TYR A 51 -6.90 14.70 8.60
CA TYR A 51 -7.44 14.78 7.25
C TYR A 51 -8.76 14.01 7.10
N LEU A 52 -9.52 13.87 8.19
CA LEU A 52 -10.75 13.08 8.30
C LEU A 52 -10.54 11.59 7.98
N HIS A 53 -10.54 11.24 6.70
CA HIS A 53 -10.48 9.88 6.19
C HIS A 53 -9.30 9.70 5.25
N PHE A 54 -8.11 9.48 5.82
CA PHE A 54 -6.85 9.30 5.07
C PHE A 54 -6.89 8.14 4.04
N HIS A 55 -7.83 7.20 4.19
CA HIS A 55 -8.09 6.15 3.21
C HIS A 55 -8.40 6.69 1.80
N TYR A 56 -8.97 7.89 1.70
CA TYR A 56 -9.31 8.52 0.43
C TYR A 56 -8.20 9.41 -0.15
N ASN A 57 -7.05 9.50 0.50
CA ASN A 57 -5.89 10.12 -0.14
C ASN A 57 -5.52 9.29 -1.38
N PRO A 58 -5.56 9.85 -2.61
CA PRO A 58 -5.34 9.08 -3.83
C PRO A 58 -3.93 8.47 -3.91
N ALA A 59 -2.91 9.17 -3.40
CA ALA A 59 -1.55 8.62 -3.33
C ALA A 59 -1.46 7.49 -2.29
N HIS A 60 -2.21 7.59 -1.18
CA HIS A 60 -2.30 6.50 -0.20
C HIS A 60 -2.98 5.26 -0.78
N MET A 61 -4.04 5.43 -1.57
CA MET A 61 -4.69 4.32 -2.27
C MET A 61 -3.71 3.59 -3.20
N LEU A 62 -2.94 4.34 -4.01
CA LEU A 62 -1.90 3.76 -4.86
C LEU A 62 -0.86 3.00 -4.04
N ALA A 63 -0.37 3.58 -2.95
CA ALA A 63 0.60 2.94 -2.06
C ALA A 63 0.08 1.60 -1.52
N VAL A 64 -1.16 1.58 -1.01
CA VAL A 64 -1.82 0.38 -0.48
C VAL A 64 -2.02 -0.68 -1.58
N THR A 65 -2.44 -0.28 -2.78
CA THR A 65 -2.55 -1.20 -3.92
C THR A 65 -1.20 -1.85 -4.23
N PHE A 66 -0.10 -1.07 -4.30
CA PHE A 66 1.22 -1.63 -4.52
C PHE A 66 1.68 -2.57 -3.39
N PHE A 67 1.37 -2.28 -2.14
CA PHE A 67 1.63 -3.20 -1.02
C PHE A 67 0.90 -4.53 -1.20
N PHE A 68 -0.40 -4.50 -1.47
CA PHE A 68 -1.19 -5.72 -1.68
C PHE A 68 -0.73 -6.51 -2.91
N THR A 69 -0.44 -5.84 -4.02
CA THR A 69 0.07 -6.52 -5.21
C THR A 69 1.47 -7.10 -4.97
N THR A 70 2.33 -6.44 -4.20
CA THR A 70 3.65 -6.96 -3.84
C THR A 70 3.56 -8.25 -3.04
N THR A 71 2.71 -8.30 -2.01
CA THR A 71 2.54 -9.51 -1.17
C THR A 71 1.90 -10.65 -1.96
N LEU A 72 0.92 -10.36 -2.81
CA LEU A 72 0.32 -11.34 -3.73
C LEU A 72 1.38 -11.91 -4.68
N ALA A 73 2.14 -11.05 -5.35
CA ALA A 73 3.17 -11.47 -6.30
C ALA A 73 4.27 -12.29 -5.62
N LEU A 74 4.69 -11.90 -4.41
CA LEU A 74 5.67 -12.66 -3.62
C LEU A 74 5.15 -14.06 -3.27
N ALA A 75 3.89 -14.17 -2.83
CA ALA A 75 3.27 -15.45 -2.50
C ALA A 75 3.17 -16.36 -3.74
N LEU A 76 2.72 -15.82 -4.87
CA LEU A 76 2.63 -16.54 -6.14
C LEU A 76 4.01 -17.01 -6.62
N HIS A 77 5.01 -16.14 -6.58
CA HIS A 77 6.37 -16.46 -7.00
C HIS A 77 7.00 -17.55 -6.10
N GLY A 78 6.93 -17.38 -4.78
CA GLY A 78 7.46 -18.35 -3.83
C GLY A 78 6.78 -19.71 -3.95
N ALA A 79 5.45 -19.72 -4.09
CA ALA A 79 4.69 -20.96 -4.28
C ALA A 79 5.05 -21.65 -5.60
N LEU A 80 5.22 -20.91 -6.70
CA LEU A 80 5.60 -21.47 -8.00
C LEU A 80 6.94 -22.19 -7.93
N VAL A 81 7.98 -21.50 -7.44
CA VAL A 81 9.33 -22.07 -7.34
C VAL A 81 9.31 -23.29 -6.42
N LEU A 82 8.65 -23.21 -5.26
CA LEU A 82 8.54 -24.34 -4.34
C LEU A 82 7.79 -25.52 -4.97
N SER A 83 6.76 -25.28 -5.78
CA SER A 83 6.03 -26.34 -6.48
C SER A 83 6.87 -27.04 -7.56
N ALA A 84 7.76 -26.29 -8.22
CA ALA A 84 8.64 -26.82 -9.25
C ALA A 84 9.77 -27.68 -8.66
N VAL A 85 10.36 -27.24 -7.53
CA VAL A 85 11.49 -27.95 -6.89
C VAL A 85 11.06 -28.99 -5.86
N ASN A 86 9.79 -28.99 -5.43
CA ASN A 86 9.21 -29.99 -4.53
C ASN A 86 8.00 -30.68 -5.17
N PRO A 87 8.19 -31.49 -6.23
CA PRO A 87 7.12 -32.27 -6.82
C PRO A 87 6.59 -33.36 -5.86
N GLN A 88 5.50 -34.02 -6.25
CA GLN A 88 4.98 -35.18 -5.53
C GLN A 88 6.06 -36.27 -5.38
N LYS A 89 5.95 -37.11 -4.33
CA LYS A 89 6.95 -38.15 -4.03
C LYS A 89 7.23 -39.03 -5.26
N GLY A 90 8.51 -39.17 -5.61
CA GLY A 90 8.96 -39.89 -6.79
C GLY A 90 8.92 -39.08 -8.10
N GLY A 91 8.46 -37.83 -8.06
CA GLY A 91 8.50 -36.91 -9.20
C GLY A 91 9.84 -36.21 -9.33
N GLU A 92 10.22 -35.92 -10.57
CA GLU A 92 11.43 -35.14 -10.89
C GLU A 92 11.16 -33.63 -10.80
N VAL A 93 12.20 -32.89 -10.39
CA VAL A 93 12.23 -31.42 -10.34
C VAL A 93 11.85 -30.86 -11.71
N LYS A 94 10.97 -29.85 -11.70
CA LYS A 94 10.45 -29.23 -12.92
C LYS A 94 11.41 -28.21 -13.50
N THR A 95 11.27 -27.97 -14.80
CA THR A 95 12.09 -27.00 -15.52
C THR A 95 11.40 -25.63 -15.58
N PRO A 96 12.10 -24.55 -15.94
CA PRO A 96 11.49 -23.23 -16.12
C PRO A 96 10.34 -23.21 -17.14
N GLU A 97 10.35 -24.10 -18.14
CA GLU A 97 9.25 -24.22 -19.11
C GLU A 97 7.94 -24.68 -18.46
N TYR A 98 8.03 -25.50 -17.39
CA TYR A 98 6.87 -25.88 -16.60
C TYR A 98 6.29 -24.67 -15.84
N GLU A 99 7.15 -23.83 -15.25
CA GLU A 99 6.71 -22.62 -14.55
C GLU A 99 5.96 -21.65 -15.48
N ASP A 100 6.48 -21.47 -16.69
CA ASP A 100 5.84 -20.67 -17.73
C ASP A 100 4.50 -21.26 -18.19
N THR A 101 4.46 -22.58 -18.39
CA THR A 101 3.25 -23.29 -18.83
C THR A 101 2.15 -23.16 -17.77
N PHE A 102 2.49 -23.33 -16.49
CA PHE A 102 1.54 -23.17 -15.39
C PHE A 102 0.82 -21.82 -15.42
N PHE A 103 1.54 -20.71 -15.54
CA PHE A 103 0.93 -19.38 -15.56
C PHE A 103 0.20 -19.06 -16.87
N ARG A 104 0.69 -19.57 -18.01
CA ARG A 104 -0.01 -19.48 -19.29
C ARG A 104 -1.35 -20.22 -19.25
N ASP A 105 -1.40 -21.39 -18.63
CA ASP A 105 -2.65 -22.15 -18.46
C ASP A 105 -3.58 -21.49 -17.45
N PHE A 106 -3.04 -20.91 -16.37
CA PHE A 106 -3.83 -20.34 -15.28
C PHE A 106 -4.46 -18.98 -15.63
N VAL A 107 -3.70 -18.06 -16.23
CA VAL A 107 -4.13 -16.66 -16.50
C VAL A 107 -3.82 -16.18 -17.92
N GLY A 108 -3.41 -17.07 -18.81
CA GLY A 108 -3.13 -16.73 -20.22
C GLY A 108 -1.79 -16.03 -20.46
N TYR A 109 -0.96 -15.81 -19.44
CA TYR A 109 0.30 -15.08 -19.55
C TYR A 109 1.31 -15.52 -18.48
N SER A 110 2.58 -15.67 -18.89
CA SER A 110 3.72 -15.79 -17.96
C SER A 110 4.69 -14.63 -18.16
N VAL A 111 5.07 -14.00 -17.05
CA VAL A 111 6.07 -12.92 -17.01
C VAL A 111 7.51 -13.44 -17.10
N GLY A 112 7.71 -14.75 -16.95
CA GLY A 112 9.01 -15.42 -16.99
C GLY A 112 9.87 -15.20 -15.75
N THR A 113 10.93 -16.00 -15.65
CA THR A 113 11.78 -16.12 -14.46
C THR A 113 12.53 -14.83 -14.13
N LEU A 114 13.12 -14.14 -15.10
CA LEU A 114 13.78 -12.85 -14.83
C LEU A 114 12.75 -11.72 -14.65
N GLY A 115 11.62 -11.80 -15.35
CA GLY A 115 10.59 -10.78 -15.34
C GLY A 115 9.96 -10.63 -13.95
N ILE A 116 9.64 -11.74 -13.28
CA ILE A 116 9.02 -11.69 -11.95
C ILE A 116 9.89 -11.00 -10.89
N HIS A 117 11.22 -11.15 -10.96
CA HIS A 117 12.14 -10.46 -10.05
C HIS A 117 12.16 -8.95 -10.29
N ARG A 118 12.09 -8.52 -11.57
CA ARG A 118 12.04 -7.10 -11.94
C ARG A 118 10.70 -6.46 -11.57
N VAL A 119 9.60 -7.14 -11.84
CA VAL A 119 8.26 -6.69 -11.46
C VAL A 119 8.14 -6.63 -9.93
N GLY A 120 8.61 -7.65 -9.22
CA GLY A 120 8.61 -7.66 -7.75
C GLY A 120 9.38 -6.48 -7.15
N LEU A 121 10.56 -6.18 -7.69
CA LEU A 121 11.31 -4.98 -7.29
C LEU A 121 10.54 -3.69 -7.61
N LEU A 122 9.99 -3.56 -8.82
CA LEU A 122 9.23 -2.37 -9.22
C LEU A 122 8.01 -2.13 -8.33
N LEU A 123 7.24 -3.18 -8.02
CA LEU A 123 6.07 -3.11 -7.15
C LEU A 123 6.47 -2.64 -5.75
N ALA A 124 7.52 -3.24 -5.16
CA ALA A 124 7.98 -2.90 -3.83
C ALA A 124 8.52 -1.47 -3.73
N LEU A 125 9.27 -0.99 -4.73
CA LEU A 125 9.78 0.38 -4.74
C LEU A 125 8.65 1.40 -4.92
N ASN A 126 7.64 1.10 -5.74
CA ASN A 126 6.46 1.96 -5.89
C ASN A 126 5.64 2.04 -4.60
N ALA A 127 5.49 0.93 -3.86
CA ALA A 127 4.84 0.96 -2.55
C ALA A 127 5.50 1.99 -1.61
N GLY A 128 6.83 1.94 -1.47
CA GLY A 128 7.58 2.91 -0.65
C GLY A 128 7.54 4.34 -1.20
N PHE A 129 7.63 4.52 -2.53
CA PHE A 129 7.57 5.82 -3.17
C PHE A 129 6.23 6.52 -2.93
N TRP A 130 5.12 5.85 -3.25
CA TRP A 130 3.78 6.43 -3.08
C TRP A 130 3.41 6.63 -1.62
N SER A 131 3.95 5.84 -0.69
CA SER A 131 3.84 6.10 0.76
C SER A 131 4.52 7.41 1.18
N ALA A 132 5.67 7.75 0.61
CA ALA A 132 6.29 9.05 0.86
C ALA A 132 5.48 10.19 0.23
N VAL A 133 4.99 10.00 -1.00
CA VAL A 133 4.16 11.00 -1.69
C VAL A 133 2.88 11.29 -0.89
N CYS A 134 2.16 10.29 -0.40
CA CYS A 134 0.88 10.52 0.30
C CYS A 134 1.02 11.26 1.64
N ILE A 135 2.20 11.24 2.25
CA ILE A 135 2.51 11.97 3.49
C ILE A 135 2.82 13.45 3.22
N ILE A 136 3.37 13.75 2.04
CA ILE A 136 3.65 15.12 1.58
C ILE A 136 2.39 15.73 0.94
N ASP A 137 1.60 14.89 0.27
CA ASP A 137 0.40 15.28 -0.43
C ASP A 137 -0.73 15.64 0.55
N GLY A 138 -1.12 16.91 0.53
CA GLY A 138 -2.24 17.45 1.30
C GLY A 138 -3.60 17.28 0.64
N SER A 139 -3.73 16.50 -0.44
CA SER A 139 -4.98 16.25 -1.19
C SER A 139 -6.11 15.66 -0.35
N ALA A 140 -5.78 15.04 0.79
CA ALA A 140 -6.77 14.61 1.78
C ALA A 140 -7.32 15.75 2.65
N ASN A 141 -6.81 16.99 2.52
CA ASN A 141 -7.31 18.14 3.25
C ASN A 141 -8.50 18.75 2.50
N PRO A 142 -9.74 18.62 3.00
CA PRO A 142 -10.93 19.14 2.33
C PRO A 142 -10.95 20.68 2.27
N ASP A 143 -10.28 21.36 3.21
CA ASP A 143 -10.15 22.83 3.16
C ASP A 143 -9.26 23.29 2.01
N ARG A 144 -8.35 22.42 1.53
CA ARG A 144 -7.39 22.72 0.46
C ARG A 144 -7.82 22.17 -0.90
N TYR A 145 -8.63 21.12 -0.89
CA TYR A 145 -9.15 20.45 -2.09
C TYR A 145 -10.65 20.14 -1.91
N PRO A 146 -11.52 21.17 -1.88
CA PRO A 146 -12.95 21.02 -1.61
C PRO A 146 -13.68 20.18 -2.68
N GLU A 147 -13.11 20.03 -3.88
CA GLU A 147 -13.62 19.11 -4.89
C GLU A 147 -13.56 17.64 -4.46
N PHE A 148 -12.61 17.27 -3.57
CA PHE A 148 -12.53 15.92 -3.04
C PHE A 148 -13.70 15.60 -2.10
N ASP A 149 -14.28 16.59 -1.40
CA ASP A 149 -15.49 16.39 -0.57
C ASP A 149 -16.66 15.79 -1.36
N SER A 150 -16.78 16.16 -2.63
CA SER A 150 -17.83 15.63 -3.51
C SER A 150 -17.64 14.14 -3.83
N TRP A 151 -16.40 13.65 -3.73
CA TRP A 151 -16.03 12.26 -4.02
C TRP A 151 -15.89 11.40 -2.75
N ILE A 152 -15.35 11.95 -1.66
CA ILE A 152 -15.09 11.23 -0.39
C ILE A 152 -16.24 11.34 0.60
N GLY A 153 -17.14 12.30 0.42
CA GLY A 153 -18.22 12.59 1.35
C GLY A 153 -17.79 13.46 2.54
N GLN A 154 -18.63 14.42 2.91
CA GLN A 154 -18.37 15.39 3.99
C GLN A 154 -18.53 14.80 5.41
N ASP A 155 -19.23 13.68 5.55
CA ASP A 155 -19.45 12.96 6.81
C ASP A 155 -19.48 11.43 6.62
N PHE A 156 -19.42 10.67 7.71
CA PHE A 156 -19.50 9.20 7.64
C PHE A 156 -20.74 8.73 6.85
N ALA A 157 -21.88 9.41 7.02
CA ALA A 157 -23.13 9.03 6.36
C ALA A 157 -23.10 9.27 4.84
N SER A 158 -22.27 10.18 4.36
CA SER A 158 -22.05 10.46 2.94
C SER A 158 -21.09 9.48 2.27
N THR A 159 -20.32 8.72 3.05
CA THR A 159 -19.49 7.61 2.53
C THR A 159 -20.26 6.30 2.35
N LEU A 160 -21.50 6.23 2.87
CA LEU A 160 -22.34 5.04 2.78
C LEU A 160 -23.04 4.98 1.43
N THR A 161 -23.13 3.76 0.87
CA THR A 161 -23.97 3.52 -0.30
C THR A 161 -25.43 3.88 0.01
N VAL A 162 -26.20 4.22 -1.03
CA VAL A 162 -27.64 4.54 -0.91
C VAL A 162 -28.40 3.43 -0.16
N GLU A 163 -27.97 2.19 -0.33
CA GLU A 163 -28.54 1.01 0.35
C GLU A 163 -28.08 0.84 1.80
N GLY A 164 -26.83 1.20 2.13
CA GLY A 164 -26.25 1.06 3.47
C GLY A 164 -26.61 2.20 4.42
N LYS A 165 -26.94 3.37 3.87
CA LYS A 165 -27.23 4.60 4.63
C LYS A 165 -28.40 4.45 5.61
N PRO A 166 -29.56 3.86 5.24
CA PRO A 166 -30.69 3.72 6.17
C PRO A 166 -30.32 2.93 7.43
N LYS A 167 -29.59 1.82 7.25
CA LYS A 167 -29.24 0.91 8.36
C LYS A 167 -28.20 1.51 9.30
N ALA A 168 -27.22 2.24 8.78
CA ALA A 168 -26.25 2.93 9.61
C ALA A 168 -26.88 4.10 10.40
N MET A 169 -27.84 4.82 9.79
CA MET A 169 -28.55 5.91 10.48
C MET A 169 -29.45 5.36 11.60
N GLU A 170 -30.07 4.20 11.41
CA GLU A 170 -30.83 3.50 12.45
C GLU A 170 -29.92 3.10 13.63
N MET A 171 -28.74 2.54 13.34
CA MET A 171 -27.75 2.18 14.36
C MET A 171 -27.23 3.40 15.13
N LEU A 172 -26.97 4.52 14.44
CA LEU A 172 -26.54 5.77 15.06
C LEU A 172 -27.63 6.41 15.92
N ALA A 173 -28.89 6.30 15.51
CA ALA A 173 -30.03 6.77 16.29
C ALA A 173 -30.25 5.93 17.57
N ALA A 174 -30.02 4.62 17.49
CA ALA A 174 -30.12 3.71 18.64
C ALA A 174 -28.94 3.83 19.63
N ALA A 175 -27.84 4.47 19.22
CA ALA A 175 -26.65 4.69 20.05
C ALA A 175 -26.68 6.03 20.82
N ARG A 176 -27.71 6.87 20.61
CA ARG A 176 -27.98 8.09 21.40
C ARG A 176 -28.97 7.80 22.51
#